data_AF-A0A8D2DPS7-F1
#
_entry.id   AF-A0A8D2DPS7-F1
#
_cell.length_a   1.000
_cell.length_b   1.000
_cell.length_c   1.000
_cell.angle_alpha   90.00
_cell.angle_beta   90.00
_cell.angle_gamma   90.00
#
_symmetry.space_group_name_H-M   'P 1'
#
loop_
_entity.id
_entity.type
_entity.pdbx_description
1 polymer ?
#
loop_
_entity_poly.entity_id
_entity_poly.type
_entity_poly.pdbx_seq_one_letter_code
_entity_poly.pdbx_strand_id
1 'polypeptide(L)'
;KHTADVEGQCWLPLEANPEVTNQFLKKLGLHLNWQFADVYGMDPELLSMVPRPVCAVLLLFPITEKYEVFRTEDKEKIKSQGQDVTSSVYFMKPTISNACGTTGLIHTIANNKDKIRSSFYCISSCRWVSL
;
A
#
# COMPACT_ATOMS: atom_id res chain seq x y z
N LYS A 1 11.46 25.07 -28.58
CA LYS A 1 11.01 23.78 -29.14
C LYS A 1 10.00 23.21 -28.17
N HIS A 2 8.75 23.09 -28.64
CA HIS A 2 7.64 22.42 -27.97
C HIS A 2 8.06 21.05 -27.43
N THR A 3 7.81 20.78 -26.16
CA THR A 3 7.51 19.42 -25.68
C THR A 3 6.23 19.52 -24.89
N ALA A 4 5.20 18.89 -25.45
CA ALA A 4 3.83 18.87 -24.97
C ALA A 4 3.76 18.37 -23.52
N ASP A 5 2.91 19.03 -22.72
CA ASP A 5 2.30 18.40 -21.56
C ASP A 5 1.65 17.10 -22.03
N VAL A 6 2.16 15.96 -21.56
CA VAL A 6 1.35 14.74 -21.57
C VAL A 6 0.22 15.04 -20.62
N GLU A 7 -1.01 15.17 -21.12
CA GLU A 7 -2.21 15.18 -20.26
C GLU A 7 -2.17 13.91 -19.42
N GLY A 8 -1.63 14.03 -18.20
CA GLY A 8 -1.32 12.91 -17.35
C GLY A 8 -2.61 12.25 -16.91
N GLN A 9 -2.73 10.93 -17.12
CA GLN A 9 -3.84 10.18 -16.55
C GLN A 9 -3.88 10.43 -15.03
N CYS A 10 -5.03 10.93 -14.56
CA CYS A 10 -5.28 11.22 -13.16
C CYS A 10 -6.48 10.39 -12.73
N TRP A 11 -6.27 9.47 -11.80
CA TRP A 11 -7.33 8.63 -11.28
C TRP A 11 -8.03 9.31 -10.10
N LEU A 12 -9.19 8.78 -9.71
CA LEU A 12 -9.79 9.14 -8.43
C LEU A 12 -8.98 8.46 -7.30
N PRO A 13 -8.66 9.18 -6.21
CA PRO A 13 -7.96 8.60 -5.09
C PRO A 13 -8.83 7.50 -4.44
N LEU A 14 -8.19 6.39 -4.10
CA LEU A 14 -8.85 5.29 -3.39
C LEU A 14 -8.99 5.65 -1.90
N GLU A 15 -10.19 5.52 -1.36
CA GLU A 15 -10.43 5.73 0.07
C GLU A 15 -9.74 4.63 0.90
N ALA A 16 -9.03 5.03 1.96
CA ALA A 16 -8.50 4.10 2.97
C ALA A 16 -9.64 3.61 3.87
N ASN A 17 -10.40 2.66 3.35
CA ASN A 17 -11.55 2.04 3.99
C ASN A 17 -11.57 0.54 3.68
N PRO A 18 -11.60 -0.35 4.69
CA PRO A 18 -11.67 -1.79 4.48
C PRO A 18 -12.81 -2.22 3.56
N GLU A 19 -13.99 -1.61 3.64
CA GLU A 19 -15.13 -1.98 2.79
C GLU A 19 -14.84 -1.70 1.31
N VAL A 20 -14.31 -0.50 1.01
CA VAL A 20 -13.94 -0.08 -0.35
C VAL A 20 -12.84 -0.99 -0.92
N THR A 21 -11.79 -1.24 -0.14
CA THR A 21 -10.66 -2.07 -0.58
C THR A 21 -11.05 -3.54 -0.75
N ASN A 22 -11.86 -4.10 0.15
CA ASN A 22 -12.37 -5.46 0.05
C ASN A 22 -13.29 -5.67 -1.16
N GLN A 23 -14.19 -4.72 -1.40
CA GLN A 23 -15.02 -4.74 -2.62
C GLN A 23 -14.18 -4.63 -3.88
N PHE A 24 -13.12 -3.80 -3.86
CA PHE A 24 -12.19 -3.67 -4.98
C PHE A 24 -11.47 -4.99 -5.26
N LEU A 25 -10.90 -5.64 -4.24
CA LEU A 25 -10.25 -6.95 -4.38
C LEU A 25 -11.20 -8.02 -4.90
N LYS A 26 -12.46 -8.04 -4.42
CA LYS A 26 -13.49 -8.96 -4.89
C LYS A 26 -13.76 -8.78 -6.39
N LYS A 27 -13.84 -7.53 -6.88
CA LYS A 27 -14.00 -7.22 -8.30
C LYS A 27 -12.79 -7.61 -9.15
N LEU A 28 -11.59 -7.61 -8.56
CA LEU A 28 -10.37 -8.13 -9.20
C LEU A 28 -10.28 -9.67 -9.20
N GLY A 29 -11.26 -10.37 -8.65
CA GLY A 29 -11.31 -11.84 -8.65
C GLY A 29 -10.52 -12.49 -7.50
N LEU A 30 -10.15 -11.74 -6.47
CA LEU A 30 -9.55 -12.35 -5.28
C LEU A 30 -10.61 -13.03 -4.40
N HIS A 31 -10.27 -14.21 -3.90
CA HIS A 31 -11.11 -14.97 -2.98
C HIS A 31 -11.17 -14.28 -1.61
N LEU A 32 -12.35 -14.29 -0.97
CA LEU A 32 -12.65 -13.61 0.30
C LEU A 32 -11.94 -14.17 1.55
N ASN A 33 -10.93 -15.02 1.36
CA ASN A 33 -10.17 -15.54 2.50
C ASN A 33 -9.37 -14.41 3.17
N TRP A 34 -8.82 -13.53 2.33
CA TRP A 34 -8.03 -12.36 2.67
C TRP A 34 -8.89 -11.10 2.55
N GLN A 35 -9.00 -10.35 3.64
CA GLN A 35 -9.75 -9.10 3.72
C GLN A 35 -8.93 -8.07 4.45
N PHE A 36 -9.05 -6.80 4.11
CA PHE A 36 -8.58 -5.68 4.91
C PHE A 36 -9.45 -5.50 6.15
N ALA A 37 -8.80 -5.11 7.25
CA ALA A 37 -9.41 -4.66 8.50
C ALA A 37 -8.69 -3.39 8.98
N ASP A 38 -9.40 -2.53 9.71
CA ASP A 38 -8.84 -1.33 10.31
C ASP A 38 -7.83 -1.66 11.42
N VAL A 39 -6.82 -0.79 11.57
CA VAL A 39 -5.92 -0.76 12.72
C VAL A 39 -6.23 0.51 13.51
N TYR A 40 -6.76 0.34 14.73
CA TYR A 40 -7.20 1.45 15.58
C TYR A 40 -6.05 2.16 16.29
N GLY A 41 -4.91 1.49 16.47
CA GLY A 41 -3.73 2.04 17.13
C GLY A 41 -2.55 1.08 17.09
N MET A 42 -1.42 1.54 17.62
CA MET A 42 -0.14 0.80 17.61
C MET A 42 0.26 0.25 18.98
N ASP A 43 -0.55 0.50 20.01
CA ASP A 43 -0.37 -0.14 21.32
C ASP A 43 -0.81 -1.61 21.26
N PRO A 44 -0.25 -2.47 22.15
CA PRO A 44 -0.52 -3.90 22.12
C PRO A 44 -2.01 -4.27 22.26
N GLU A 45 -2.77 -3.46 22.99
CA GLU A 45 -4.20 -3.69 23.23
C GLU A 45 -5.00 -3.50 21.94
N LEU A 46 -4.83 -2.36 21.25
CA LEU A 46 -5.50 -2.11 19.97
C LEU A 46 -5.00 -3.03 18.85
N LEU A 47 -3.71 -3.39 18.84
CA LEU A 47 -3.16 -4.36 17.88
C LEU A 47 -3.67 -5.79 18.10
N SER A 48 -4.16 -6.12 19.31
CA SER A 48 -4.75 -7.42 19.59
C SER A 48 -6.11 -7.62 18.89
N MET A 49 -6.78 -6.53 18.52
CA MET A 49 -8.06 -6.56 17.80
C MET A 49 -7.91 -6.92 16.32
N VAL A 50 -6.70 -6.80 15.76
CA VAL A 50 -6.45 -7.11 14.34
C VAL A 50 -6.46 -8.64 14.14
N PRO A 51 -7.32 -9.17 13.24
CA PRO A 51 -7.34 -10.61 12.95
C PRO A 51 -5.98 -11.12 12.48
N ARG A 52 -5.62 -12.33 12.93
CA ARG A 52 -4.33 -12.98 12.60
C ARG A 52 -4.55 -14.24 11.75
N PRO A 53 -3.57 -14.62 10.90
CA PRO A 53 -2.30 -13.93 10.63
C PRO A 53 -2.49 -12.69 9.73
N VAL A 54 -1.49 -11.79 9.74
CA VAL A 54 -1.42 -10.59 8.89
C VAL A 54 -0.29 -10.75 7.88
N CYS A 55 -0.52 -10.45 6.60
CA CYS A 55 0.51 -10.56 5.55
C CYS A 55 0.94 -9.23 4.91
N ALA A 56 0.21 -8.14 5.14
CA ALA A 56 0.56 -6.81 4.71
C ALA A 56 -0.14 -5.76 5.58
N VAL A 57 0.42 -4.55 5.57
CA VAL A 57 -0.15 -3.33 6.16
C VAL A 57 -0.09 -2.25 5.10
N LEU A 58 -1.24 -1.65 4.76
CA LEU A 58 -1.31 -0.46 3.91
C LEU A 58 -1.44 0.78 4.79
N LEU A 59 -0.52 1.74 4.68
CA LEU A 59 -0.51 2.96 5.47
C LEU A 59 -0.84 4.17 4.59
N LEU A 60 -1.93 4.87 4.91
CA LEU A 60 -2.21 6.20 4.38
C LEU A 60 -1.62 7.25 5.32
N PHE A 61 -0.84 8.20 4.78
CA PHE A 61 -0.26 9.30 5.54
C PHE A 61 -0.14 10.57 4.66
N PRO A 62 -0.18 11.77 5.24
CA PRO A 62 -0.06 13.02 4.49
C PRO A 62 1.36 13.23 3.97
N ILE A 63 1.46 13.62 2.70
CA ILE A 63 2.72 14.06 2.10
C ILE A 63 2.92 15.54 2.44
N THR A 64 3.83 15.81 3.37
CA THR A 64 4.20 17.17 3.81
C THR A 64 5.58 17.56 3.25
N GLU A 65 5.91 18.85 3.26
CA GLU A 65 7.25 19.33 2.85
C GLU A 65 8.36 18.67 3.68
N LYS A 66 8.15 18.53 4.99
CA LYS A 66 9.09 17.85 5.88
C LYS A 66 9.30 16.39 5.47
N TYR A 67 8.23 15.69 5.08
CA TYR A 67 8.33 14.32 4.57
C TYR A 67 9.06 14.27 3.21
N GLU A 68 8.86 15.24 2.33
CA GLU A 68 9.53 15.30 1.03
C GLU A 68 11.05 15.53 1.16
N VAL A 69 11.47 16.39 2.09
CA VAL A 69 12.89 16.56 2.44
C VAL A 69 13.46 15.23 2.95
N PHE A 70 12.82 14.62 3.94
CA PHE A 70 13.24 13.33 4.50
C PHE A 70 13.32 12.23 3.42
N ARG A 71 12.33 12.13 2.54
CA ARG A 71 12.29 11.15 1.44
C ARG A 71 13.45 11.34 0.46
N THR A 72 13.83 12.58 0.20
CA THR A 72 14.94 12.91 -0.71
C THR A 72 16.28 12.52 -0.08
N GLU A 73 16.49 12.89 1.18
CA GLU A 73 17.69 12.53 1.95
C GLU A 73 17.84 11.00 2.07
N ASP A 74 16.76 10.28 2.40
CA ASP A 74 16.78 8.83 2.53
C ASP A 74 17.09 8.13 1.19
N LYS A 75 16.54 8.64 0.09
CA LYS A 75 16.86 8.14 -1.26
C LYS A 75 18.32 8.36 -1.64
N GLU A 76 18.90 9.50 -1.32
CA GLU A 76 20.32 9.79 -1.58
C GLU A 76 21.24 8.93 -0.71
N LYS A 77 20.84 8.70 0.55
CA LYS A 77 21.53 7.78 1.45
C LYS A 77 21.53 6.35 0.92
N ILE A 78 20.39 5.82 0.50
CA ILE A 78 20.30 4.47 -0.10
C ILE A 78 21.13 4.39 -1.39
N LYS A 79 21.15 5.45 -2.21
CA LYS A 79 21.95 5.47 -3.45
C LYS A 79 23.46 5.46 -3.17
N SER A 80 23.91 6.10 -2.09
CA SER A 80 25.33 6.20 -1.73
C SER A 80 25.85 5.03 -0.90
N GLN A 81 25.02 4.51 0.02
CA GLN A 81 25.39 3.44 0.97
C GLN A 81 24.95 2.06 0.50
N GLY A 82 24.03 2.00 -0.47
CA GLY A 82 23.38 0.77 -0.89
C GLY A 82 22.27 0.35 0.08
N GLN A 83 21.47 -0.61 -0.38
CA GLN A 83 20.48 -1.32 0.43
C GLN A 83 20.34 -2.73 -0.16
N ASP A 84 20.27 -3.73 0.71
CA ASP A 84 19.95 -5.08 0.27
C ASP A 84 18.45 -5.21 0.03
N VAL A 85 18.09 -5.55 -1.21
CA VAL A 85 16.71 -5.86 -1.62
C VAL A 85 16.71 -7.25 -2.22
N THR A 86 15.96 -8.16 -1.61
CA THR A 86 15.83 -9.54 -2.11
C THR A 86 15.15 -9.56 -3.48
N SER A 87 15.65 -10.38 -4.40
CA SER A 87 15.11 -10.49 -5.77
C SER A 87 13.67 -10.97 -5.86
N SER A 88 13.13 -11.55 -4.79
CA SER A 88 11.74 -12.00 -4.68
C SER A 88 10.74 -10.86 -4.47
N VAL A 89 11.19 -9.65 -4.12
CA VAL A 89 10.31 -8.50 -3.90
C VAL A 89 9.79 -8.01 -5.25
N TYR A 90 8.47 -7.98 -5.39
CA TYR A 90 7.81 -7.31 -6.49
C TYR A 90 7.64 -5.82 -6.17
N PHE A 91 8.21 -4.96 -7.02
CA PHE A 91 8.09 -3.51 -6.91
C PHE A 91 7.73 -2.90 -8.26
N MET A 92 6.88 -1.87 -8.23
CA MET A 92 6.55 -1.06 -9.40
C MET A 92 6.41 0.40 -8.99
N LYS A 93 6.92 1.30 -9.82
CA LYS A 93 6.81 2.75 -9.61
C LYS A 93 5.44 3.23 -10.13
N PRO A 94 4.63 3.94 -9.32
CA PRO A 94 3.42 4.55 -9.83
C PRO A 94 3.76 5.63 -10.87
N THR A 95 3.10 5.60 -12.02
CA THR A 95 3.26 6.57 -13.12
C THR A 95 2.02 7.42 -13.36
N ILE A 96 0.92 7.10 -12.69
CA ILE A 96 -0.40 7.72 -12.83
C ILE A 96 -0.72 8.48 -11.54
N SER A 97 -1.18 9.72 -11.65
CA SER A 97 -1.57 10.52 -10.48
C SER A 97 -2.74 9.87 -9.74
N ASN A 98 -2.71 9.92 -8.40
CA ASN A 98 -3.67 9.27 -7.49
C ASN A 98 -3.79 7.73 -7.58
N ALA A 99 -2.92 7.04 -8.33
CA ALA A 99 -2.94 5.58 -8.43
C ALA A 99 -2.26 4.87 -7.23
N CYS A 100 -1.92 5.59 -6.16
CA CYS A 100 -1.18 5.05 -5.02
C CYS A 100 -1.94 3.92 -4.31
N GLY A 101 -3.27 4.07 -4.13
CA GLY A 101 -4.12 3.03 -3.53
C GLY A 101 -4.08 1.73 -4.32
N THR A 102 -4.31 1.80 -5.64
CA THR A 102 -4.24 0.63 -6.53
C THR A 102 -2.83 0.03 -6.57
N THR A 103 -1.80 0.87 -6.61
CA THR A 103 -0.39 0.41 -6.58
C THR A 103 -0.09 -0.33 -5.28
N GLY A 104 -0.56 0.17 -4.14
CA GLY A 104 -0.41 -0.48 -2.84
C GLY A 104 -1.15 -1.83 -2.75
N LEU A 105 -2.35 -1.92 -3.34
CA LEU A 105 -3.06 -3.20 -3.46
C LEU A 105 -2.30 -4.21 -4.32
N ILE A 106 -1.72 -3.78 -5.45
CA ILE A 106 -0.91 -4.65 -6.32
C ILE A 106 0.34 -5.13 -5.57
N HIS A 107 1.06 -4.24 -4.88
CA HIS A 107 2.22 -4.63 -4.07
C HIS A 107 1.84 -5.64 -2.99
N THR A 108 0.70 -5.44 -2.32
CA THR A 108 0.19 -6.34 -1.29
C THR A 108 -0.03 -7.76 -1.84
N ILE A 109 -0.72 -7.88 -2.98
CA ILE A 109 -1.03 -9.17 -3.59
C ILE A 109 0.23 -9.82 -4.17
N ALA A 110 1.03 -9.05 -4.92
CA ALA A 110 2.15 -9.59 -5.68
C ALA A 110 3.26 -10.15 -4.77
N ASN A 111 3.45 -9.57 -3.59
CA ASN A 111 4.44 -10.03 -2.60
C ASN A 111 3.90 -11.13 -1.66
N ASN A 112 2.63 -11.50 -1.75
CA ASN A 112 2.01 -12.55 -0.92
C ASN A 112 1.30 -13.63 -1.75
N LYS A 113 1.67 -13.81 -3.02
CA LYS A 113 1.03 -14.76 -3.95
C LYS A 113 0.90 -16.17 -3.38
N ASP A 114 1.93 -16.67 -2.69
CA ASP A 114 1.92 -18.02 -2.13
C ASP A 114 0.94 -18.19 -0.97
N LYS A 115 0.72 -17.12 -0.20
CA LYS A 115 -0.25 -17.08 0.92
C LYS A 115 -1.67 -16.86 0.42
N ILE A 116 -1.85 -16.06 -0.63
CA ILE A 116 -3.18 -15.70 -1.15
C ILE A 116 -3.78 -16.80 -2.02
N ARG A 117 -2.93 -17.58 -2.73
CA ARG A 117 -3.35 -18.72 -3.55
C ARG A 117 -3.69 -19.96 -2.70
N SER A 118 -3.10 -20.08 -1.52
CA SER A 118 -3.35 -21.18 -0.60
C SER A 118 -4.48 -20.79 0.35
N SER A 119 -5.51 -21.62 0.48
CA SER A 119 -6.74 -21.27 1.20
C SER A 119 -6.51 -20.79 2.65
N PHE A 120 -7.39 -19.85 3.09
CA PHE A 120 -7.55 -19.22 4.42
C PHE A 120 -6.62 -17.99 4.74
N TYR A 121 -7.12 -17.00 5.52
CA TYR A 121 -6.43 -15.89 6.28
C TYR A 121 -6.47 -14.42 5.76
N CYS A 122 -6.23 -13.39 6.61
CA CYS A 122 -6.64 -11.95 6.54
C CYS A 122 -5.49 -10.90 6.30
N ILE A 123 -5.75 -9.77 5.62
CA ILE A 123 -4.78 -8.66 5.34
C ILE A 123 -5.10 -7.45 6.26
N SER A 124 -4.12 -6.66 6.71
CA SER A 124 -4.41 -5.47 7.52
C SER A 124 -4.23 -4.18 6.72
N SER A 125 -5.06 -3.17 6.98
CA SER A 125 -4.88 -1.78 6.51
C SER A 125 -4.88 -0.83 7.70
N CYS A 126 -3.88 0.04 7.79
CA CYS A 126 -3.87 1.13 8.74
C CYS A 126 -4.64 2.33 8.18
N ARG A 127 -5.70 2.75 8.87
CA ARG A 127 -6.38 4.02 8.63
C ARG A 127 -5.89 5.05 9.64
N TRP A 128 -5.14 6.05 9.18
CA TRP A 128 -4.95 7.28 9.94
C TRP A 128 -5.92 8.32 9.37
N VAL A 129 -6.95 8.65 10.15
CA VAL A 129 -7.77 9.84 9.89
C VAL A 129 -7.02 11.01 10.49
N SER A 130 -6.28 11.76 9.66
CA SER A 130 -6.01 13.16 9.98
C SER A 130 -7.31 13.93 9.74
N LEU A 131 -7.99 14.29 10.82
CA LEU A 131 -8.78 15.52 10.86
C LEU A 131 -7.84 16.72 10.76
#